data_AF-V7I0L1-F1
#
_entry.id   AF-V7I0L1-F1
#
_cell.length_a   1.000
_cell.length_b   1.000
_cell.length_c   1.000
_cell.angle_alpha   90.00
_cell.angle_beta   90.00
_cell.angle_gamma   90.00
#
_symmetry.space_group_name_H-M   'P 1'
#
loop_
_entity.id
_entity.type
_entity.pdbx_description
1 polymer ?
#
loop_
_entity_poly.entity_id
_entity_poly.type
_entity_poly.pdbx_seq_one_letter_code
_entity_poly.pdbx_strand_id
1 'polypeptide(L)'
;MSKKIYSLLLSEEVMNLIDAECRRSGKSRSSLIDGILSSAYLKDHPATRLPDLLESLAGLLSLEDAQVSVQRLLQDAIEFRTSIPYSYQPKIVYRVRFVTSDSGTSAFIRIATRTTSAPLLTKFSGLFREIAAHGIGKGRQYLHIIAESGIGQYELRKDYPKSASADQIANDLYRTFSWIMDAMNSYVGERRDTDDFQVILDYLDNRYRF
;
A
#
# COMPACT_ATOMS: atom_id res chain seq x y z
N MET A 1 1.26 -6.36 24.82
CA MET A 1 0.23 -5.51 25.47
C MET A 1 -0.08 -6.08 26.84
N SER A 2 0.05 -5.29 27.90
CA SER A 2 -0.34 -5.70 29.26
C SER A 2 -1.86 -5.76 29.38
N LYS A 3 -2.43 -6.91 29.74
CA LYS A 3 -3.88 -7.03 30.01
C LYS A 3 -4.16 -6.70 31.48
N LYS A 4 -5.23 -5.94 31.73
CA LYS A 4 -5.74 -5.67 33.08
C LYS A 4 -7.05 -6.42 33.29
N ILE A 5 -7.26 -6.93 34.50
CA ILE A 5 -8.52 -7.56 34.90
C ILE A 5 -9.45 -6.45 35.40
N TYR A 6 -10.67 -6.42 34.87
CA TYR A 6 -11.72 -5.49 35.28
C TYR A 6 -13.04 -6.25 35.45
N SER A 7 -13.87 -5.83 36.39
CA SER A 7 -15.22 -6.35 36.57
C SER A 7 -16.22 -5.42 35.91
N LEU A 8 -17.13 -5.97 35.11
CA LEU A 8 -18.14 -5.22 34.36
C LEU A 8 -19.53 -5.79 34.68
N LEU A 9 -20.50 -4.92 34.90
CA LEU A 9 -21.91 -5.28 34.99
C LEU A 9 -22.53 -5.14 33.60
N LEU A 10 -23.05 -6.23 33.06
CA LEU A 10 -23.73 -6.30 31.76
C LEU A 10 -25.11 -6.92 31.96
N SER A 11 -26.08 -6.58 31.10
CA SER A 11 -27.39 -7.23 31.16
C SER A 11 -27.31 -8.70 30.77
N GLU A 12 -28.24 -9.51 31.29
CA GLU A 12 -28.33 -10.94 30.96
C GLU A 12 -28.47 -11.18 29.46
N GLU A 13 -29.27 -10.34 28.77
CA GLU A 13 -29.44 -10.41 27.33
C GLU A 13 -28.11 -10.26 26.57
N VAL A 14 -27.31 -9.26 26.94
CA VAL A 14 -26.00 -9.01 26.34
C VAL A 14 -25.03 -10.17 26.62
N MET A 15 -25.05 -10.71 27.84
CA MET A 15 -24.23 -11.88 28.20
C MET A 15 -24.57 -13.11 27.36
N ASN A 16 -25.85 -13.38 27.13
CA ASN A 16 -26.31 -14.51 26.33
C ASN A 16 -25.84 -14.41 24.86
N LEU A 17 -25.91 -13.20 24.28
CA LEU A 17 -25.42 -12.94 22.93
C LEU A 17 -23.89 -13.12 22.83
N ILE A 18 -23.14 -12.61 23.81
CA ILE A 18 -21.68 -12.79 23.90
C ILE A 18 -21.33 -14.27 23.96
N ASP A 19 -22.05 -15.07 24.75
CA ASP A 19 -21.79 -16.50 24.92
C ASP A 19 -22.12 -17.32 23.69
N ALA A 20 -23.19 -16.96 22.97
CA ALA A 20 -23.51 -17.56 21.68
C ALA A 20 -22.37 -17.29 20.67
N GLU A 21 -21.87 -16.06 20.61
CA GLU A 21 -20.79 -15.69 19.68
C GLU A 21 -19.44 -16.29 20.07
N CYS A 22 -19.12 -16.40 21.37
CA CYS A 22 -17.92 -17.09 21.83
C CYS A 22 -17.92 -18.56 21.39
N ARG A 23 -19.07 -19.24 21.51
CA ARG A 23 -19.24 -20.63 21.05
C ARG A 23 -19.08 -20.76 19.54
N ARG A 24 -19.63 -19.81 18.77
CA ARG A 24 -19.56 -19.81 17.30
C ARG A 24 -18.15 -19.51 16.78
N SER A 25 -17.43 -18.57 17.41
CA SER A 25 -16.14 -18.06 16.94
C SER A 25 -14.93 -18.73 17.60
N GLY A 26 -15.12 -19.56 18.64
CA GLY A 26 -14.04 -20.19 19.40
C GLY A 26 -13.22 -19.22 20.27
N LYS A 27 -13.69 -17.98 20.45
CA LYS A 27 -13.01 -16.95 21.25
C LYS A 27 -13.47 -16.96 22.70
N SER A 28 -12.60 -16.55 23.62
CA SER A 28 -13.00 -16.29 25.01
C SER A 28 -13.82 -15.00 25.11
N ARG A 29 -14.69 -14.90 26.14
CA ARG A 29 -15.45 -13.66 26.46
C ARG A 29 -14.54 -12.44 26.52
N SER A 30 -13.40 -12.56 27.20
CA SER A 30 -12.42 -11.48 27.32
C SER A 30 -11.84 -11.08 25.97
N SER A 31 -11.56 -12.02 25.07
CA SER A 31 -11.04 -11.72 23.72
C SER A 31 -12.11 -11.07 22.83
N LEU A 32 -13.36 -11.55 22.92
CA LEU A 32 -14.47 -10.98 22.16
C LEU A 32 -14.79 -9.55 22.60
N ILE A 33 -14.91 -9.33 23.92
CA ILE A 33 -15.21 -8.02 24.51
C ILE A 33 -14.06 -7.04 24.24
N ASP A 34 -12.80 -7.47 24.43
CA ASP A 34 -11.62 -6.65 24.11
C ASP A 34 -11.61 -6.23 22.63
N GLY A 35 -11.99 -7.14 21.72
CA GLY A 35 -12.19 -6.83 20.30
C GLY A 35 -13.31 -5.83 20.04
N ILE A 36 -14.49 -6.01 20.63
CA ILE A 36 -15.64 -5.10 20.47
C ILE A 36 -15.30 -3.70 21.00
N LEU A 37 -14.72 -3.61 22.19
CA LEU A 37 -14.30 -2.35 22.80
C LEU A 37 -13.17 -1.69 22.00
N SER A 38 -12.25 -2.48 21.47
CA SER A 38 -11.22 -1.98 20.55
C SER A 38 -11.84 -1.39 19.29
N SER A 39 -12.77 -2.09 18.64
CA SER A 39 -13.43 -1.56 17.44
C SER A 39 -14.28 -0.32 17.74
N ALA A 40 -14.91 -0.24 18.92
CA ALA A 40 -15.79 0.86 19.29
C ALA A 40 -15.05 2.12 19.76
N TYR A 41 -13.94 1.96 20.50
CA TYR A 41 -13.24 3.06 21.17
C TYR A 41 -11.80 3.27 20.69
N LEU A 42 -11.27 2.33 19.93
CA LEU A 42 -9.91 2.36 19.40
C LEU A 42 -9.94 2.25 17.87
N LYS A 43 -10.74 3.08 17.19
CA LYS A 43 -10.68 3.21 15.71
C LYS A 43 -9.25 3.48 15.19
N ASP A 44 -8.37 4.03 16.03
CA ASP A 44 -6.95 4.25 15.76
C ASP A 44 -6.01 3.17 16.36
N HIS A 45 -6.52 2.01 16.81
CA HIS A 45 -5.67 0.95 17.36
C HIS A 45 -4.86 0.24 16.26
N PRO A 46 -3.60 -0.14 16.55
CA PRO A 46 -2.73 -0.82 15.58
C PRO A 46 -3.31 -2.12 14.99
N ALA A 47 -4.19 -2.82 15.73
CA ALA A 47 -4.73 -4.13 15.33
C ALA A 47 -5.87 -4.06 14.30
N THR A 48 -6.62 -2.95 14.24
CA THR A 48 -7.71 -2.72 13.26
C THR A 48 -7.25 -1.85 12.09
N ARG A 49 -6.26 -0.98 12.33
CA ARG A 49 -5.75 -0.01 11.35
C ARG A 49 -5.18 -0.63 10.07
N LEU A 50 -4.52 -1.79 10.17
CA LEU A 50 -3.91 -2.42 9.00
C LEU A 50 -4.94 -3.12 8.09
N PRO A 51 -5.88 -3.94 8.60
CA PRO A 51 -7.00 -4.44 7.79
C PRO A 51 -7.77 -3.34 7.05
N ASP A 52 -8.13 -2.26 7.74
CA ASP A 52 -8.91 -1.14 7.15
C ASP A 52 -8.12 -0.41 6.06
N LEU A 53 -6.81 -0.21 6.27
CA LEU A 53 -5.89 0.34 5.27
C LEU A 53 -5.81 -0.56 4.03
N LEU A 54 -5.65 -1.86 4.23
CA LEU A 54 -5.56 -2.81 3.12
C LEU A 54 -6.87 -2.84 2.31
N GLU A 55 -8.01 -2.83 2.98
CA GLU A 55 -9.33 -2.81 2.34
C GLU A 55 -9.55 -1.51 1.54
N SER A 56 -9.24 -0.37 2.15
CA SER A 56 -9.37 0.95 1.50
C SER A 56 -8.48 1.06 0.27
N LEU A 57 -7.21 0.63 0.36
CA LEU A 57 -6.28 0.66 -0.76
C LEU A 57 -6.73 -0.29 -1.88
N ALA A 58 -7.19 -1.49 -1.54
CA ALA A 58 -7.71 -2.45 -2.52
C ALA A 58 -8.94 -1.91 -3.27
N GLY A 59 -9.84 -1.22 -2.55
CA GLY A 59 -11.00 -0.56 -3.13
C GLY A 59 -10.62 0.51 -4.16
N LEU A 60 -9.66 1.38 -3.81
CA LEU A 60 -9.14 2.42 -4.72
C LEU A 60 -8.49 1.82 -5.98
N LEU A 61 -7.67 0.79 -5.84
CA LEU A 61 -6.97 0.17 -6.97
C LEU A 61 -7.91 -0.61 -7.91
N SER A 62 -9.02 -1.12 -7.40
CA SER A 62 -9.99 -1.88 -8.21
C SER A 62 -10.79 -0.97 -9.17
N LEU A 63 -10.80 0.35 -8.94
CA LEU A 63 -11.51 1.33 -9.76
C LEU A 63 -10.75 1.72 -11.05
N GLU A 64 -9.46 1.36 -11.20
CA GLU A 64 -8.59 1.77 -12.31
C GLU A 64 -8.38 0.70 -13.41
N ASP A 65 -9.25 -0.31 -13.54
CA ASP A 65 -9.08 -1.44 -14.49
C ASP A 65 -7.76 -2.24 -14.32
N ALA A 66 -7.01 -1.99 -13.25
CA ALA A 66 -5.87 -2.81 -12.88
C ALA A 66 -6.33 -4.24 -12.57
N GLN A 67 -5.57 -5.25 -12.98
CA GLN A 67 -5.81 -6.63 -12.54
C GLN A 67 -5.32 -6.77 -11.10
N VAL A 68 -6.13 -6.27 -10.18
CA VAL A 68 -5.90 -6.34 -8.74
C VAL A 68 -6.28 -7.74 -8.27
N SER A 69 -5.26 -8.55 -7.97
CA SER A 69 -5.45 -9.80 -7.26
C SER A 69 -5.01 -9.57 -5.82
N VAL A 70 -5.93 -9.14 -4.95
CA VAL A 70 -5.66 -9.04 -3.51
C VAL A 70 -5.39 -10.44 -2.96
N GLN A 71 -4.14 -10.86 -3.03
CA GLN A 71 -3.71 -12.06 -2.32
C GLN A 71 -3.29 -11.60 -0.92
N ARG A 72 -4.10 -11.96 0.09
CA ARG A 72 -3.67 -11.97 1.50
C ARG A 72 -2.61 -13.07 1.68
N LEU A 73 -1.47 -12.93 1.00
CA LEU A 73 -0.37 -13.91 0.98
C LEU A 73 0.31 -14.02 2.35
N LEU A 74 0.28 -12.93 3.11
CA LEU A 74 0.71 -12.77 4.49
C LEU A 74 -0.23 -11.70 5.08
N GLN A 75 -0.56 -11.72 6.36
CA GLN A 75 -1.60 -10.87 6.97
C GLN A 75 -1.42 -9.34 6.76
N ASP A 76 -0.29 -8.90 6.19
CA ASP A 76 0.16 -7.51 6.13
C ASP A 76 0.54 -7.03 4.70
N ALA A 77 0.04 -7.68 3.64
CA ALA A 77 0.46 -7.39 2.26
C ALA A 77 -0.68 -7.34 1.23
N ILE A 78 -0.51 -6.47 0.21
CA ILE A 78 -1.31 -6.44 -1.03
C ILE A 78 -0.41 -6.68 -2.23
N GLU A 79 -0.90 -7.44 -3.21
CA GLU A 79 -0.32 -7.53 -4.55
C GLU A 79 -1.35 -7.05 -5.58
N PHE A 80 -0.89 -6.32 -6.59
CA PHE A 80 -1.70 -6.00 -7.77
C PHE A 80 -0.83 -5.97 -9.02
N ARG A 81 -1.47 -6.13 -10.18
CA ARG A 81 -0.77 -6.25 -11.45
C ARG A 81 -1.30 -5.26 -12.47
N THR A 82 -0.38 -4.66 -13.19
CA THR A 82 -0.66 -3.78 -14.32
C THR A 82 0.17 -4.22 -15.52
N SER A 83 -0.04 -3.56 -16.65
CA SER A 83 0.76 -3.76 -17.87
C SER A 83 1.15 -2.41 -18.43
N ILE A 84 2.30 -2.34 -19.09
CA ILE A 84 2.73 -1.12 -19.80
C ILE A 84 2.48 -1.24 -21.31
N PRO A 85 2.24 -0.13 -22.02
CA PRO A 85 2.05 -0.11 -23.48
C PRO A 85 3.39 -0.32 -24.19
N TYR A 86 3.79 -1.59 -24.28
CA TYR A 86 4.93 -2.10 -25.03
C TYR A 86 4.44 -3.24 -25.93
N SER A 87 5.15 -3.54 -27.02
CA SER A 87 4.76 -4.52 -28.05
C SER A 87 4.24 -5.87 -27.54
N TYR A 88 4.69 -6.35 -26.38
CA TYR A 88 4.24 -7.59 -25.76
C TYR A 88 3.59 -7.41 -24.36
N GLN A 89 3.27 -6.18 -23.99
CA GLN A 89 2.56 -5.80 -22.75
C GLN A 89 3.12 -6.49 -21.48
N PRO A 90 4.38 -6.22 -21.10
CA PRO A 90 4.97 -6.83 -19.93
C PRO A 90 4.16 -6.50 -18.68
N LYS A 91 3.87 -7.55 -17.90
CA LYS A 91 3.20 -7.42 -16.61
C LYS A 91 4.15 -6.81 -15.57
N ILE A 92 3.64 -5.82 -14.87
CA ILE A 92 4.28 -5.21 -13.69
C ILE A 92 3.53 -5.70 -12.47
N VAL A 93 4.28 -6.21 -11.49
CA VAL A 93 3.75 -6.71 -10.22
C VAL A 93 4.14 -5.71 -9.14
N TYR A 94 3.14 -5.14 -8.48
CA TYR A 94 3.30 -4.31 -7.31
C TYR A 94 2.97 -5.14 -6.08
N ARG A 95 3.84 -5.08 -5.07
CA ARG A 95 3.60 -5.68 -3.77
C ARG A 95 3.88 -4.66 -2.67
N VAL A 96 2.91 -4.45 -1.81
CA VAL A 96 3.01 -3.51 -0.69
C VAL A 96 2.97 -4.31 0.60
N ARG A 97 3.90 -4.04 1.51
CA ARG A 97 3.88 -4.56 2.88
C ARG A 97 3.94 -3.41 3.86
N PHE A 98 3.32 -3.60 5.01
CA PHE A 98 3.32 -2.59 6.06
C PHE A 98 4.05 -3.08 7.30
N VAL A 99 4.78 -2.19 7.94
CA VAL A 99 5.38 -2.41 9.26
C VAL A 99 4.92 -1.26 10.15
N THR A 100 4.22 -1.57 11.22
CA THR A 100 3.76 -0.56 12.19
C THR A 100 4.63 -0.64 13.44
N SER A 101 5.04 0.53 13.94
CA SER A 101 5.88 0.70 15.12
C SER A 101 5.43 1.94 15.92
N ASP A 102 6.08 2.19 17.05
CA ASP A 102 5.74 3.35 17.89
C ASP A 102 6.01 4.70 17.21
N SER A 103 6.91 4.74 16.21
CA SER A 103 7.19 5.95 15.41
C SER A 103 6.18 6.16 14.27
N GLY A 104 5.35 5.16 13.95
CA GLY A 104 4.35 5.21 12.89
C GLY A 104 4.37 3.98 11.98
N THR A 105 3.92 4.16 10.74
CA THR A 105 3.72 3.05 9.79
C THR A 105 4.64 3.20 8.58
N SER A 106 5.46 2.21 8.28
CA SER A 106 6.28 2.18 7.07
C SER A 106 5.63 1.29 6.02
N ALA A 107 5.46 1.81 4.80
CA ALA A 107 5.04 1.04 3.64
C ALA A 107 6.27 0.68 2.79
N PHE A 108 6.46 -0.61 2.51
CA PHE A 108 7.48 -1.15 1.63
C PHE A 108 6.83 -1.59 0.32
N ILE A 109 7.19 -0.92 -0.78
CA ILE A 109 6.61 -1.10 -2.10
C ILE A 109 7.65 -1.79 -2.97
N ARG A 110 7.39 -3.03 -3.35
CA ARG A 110 8.18 -3.77 -4.34
C ARG A 110 7.51 -3.72 -5.69
N ILE A 111 8.26 -3.36 -6.72
CA ILE A 111 7.82 -3.31 -8.11
C ILE A 111 8.70 -4.28 -8.89
N ALA A 112 8.10 -5.23 -9.59
CA ALA A 112 8.83 -6.25 -10.33
C ALA A 112 8.25 -6.45 -11.73
N THR A 113 9.13 -6.61 -12.72
CA THR A 113 8.77 -7.03 -14.07
C THR A 113 9.51 -8.31 -14.46
N ARG A 114 8.90 -9.11 -15.33
CA ARG A 114 9.51 -10.34 -15.87
C ARG A 114 10.07 -10.14 -17.29
N THR A 115 10.15 -8.89 -17.77
CA THR A 115 10.76 -8.62 -19.09
C THR A 115 12.21 -9.12 -19.15
N THR A 116 12.57 -9.73 -20.28
CA THR A 116 13.95 -10.03 -20.66
C THR A 116 14.50 -9.05 -21.71
N SER A 117 13.69 -8.10 -22.18
CA SER A 117 14.13 -7.06 -23.13
C SER A 117 15.14 -6.12 -22.46
N ALA A 118 16.40 -6.21 -22.89
CA ALA A 118 17.46 -5.35 -22.38
C ALA A 118 17.17 -3.85 -22.57
N PRO A 119 16.70 -3.36 -23.74
CA PRO A 119 16.34 -1.96 -23.89
C PRO A 119 15.25 -1.50 -22.91
N LEU A 120 14.27 -2.36 -22.64
CA LEU A 120 13.18 -2.04 -21.72
C LEU A 120 13.67 -2.01 -20.26
N LEU A 121 14.51 -2.96 -19.88
CA LEU A 121 15.14 -3.01 -18.56
C LEU A 121 16.01 -1.77 -18.32
N THR A 122 16.75 -1.29 -19.33
CA THR A 122 17.49 -0.04 -19.25
C THR A 122 16.58 1.17 -18.98
N LYS A 123 15.42 1.25 -19.65
CA LYS A 123 14.44 2.31 -19.38
C LYS A 123 13.88 2.24 -17.96
N PHE A 124 13.56 1.05 -17.44
CA PHE A 124 13.13 0.90 -16.05
C PHE A 124 14.20 1.36 -15.06
N SER A 125 15.45 0.92 -15.22
CA SER A 125 16.53 1.35 -14.33
C SER A 125 16.82 2.85 -14.45
N GLY A 126 16.67 3.44 -15.63
CA GLY A 126 16.69 4.89 -15.81
C GLY A 126 15.60 5.58 -15.00
N LEU A 127 14.34 5.16 -15.17
CA LEU A 127 13.19 5.71 -14.46
C LEU A 127 13.39 5.68 -12.94
N PHE A 128 13.72 4.50 -12.40
CA PHE A 128 13.83 4.34 -10.95
C PHE A 128 15.06 5.06 -10.38
N ARG A 129 16.13 5.24 -11.16
CA ARG A 129 17.25 6.09 -10.76
C ARG A 129 16.81 7.54 -10.61
N GLU A 130 16.03 8.06 -11.56
CA GLU A 130 15.53 9.42 -11.51
C GLU A 130 14.55 9.62 -10.34
N ILE A 131 13.65 8.64 -10.09
CA ILE A 131 12.80 8.64 -8.90
C ILE A 131 13.64 8.65 -7.62
N ALA A 132 14.78 7.94 -7.58
CA ALA A 132 15.68 7.95 -6.42
C ALA A 132 16.32 9.33 -6.20
N ALA A 133 16.75 9.97 -7.29
CA ALA A 133 17.44 11.25 -7.24
C ALA A 133 16.50 12.42 -6.93
N HIS A 134 15.26 12.33 -7.39
CA HIS A 134 14.32 13.45 -7.38
C HIS A 134 13.09 13.22 -6.50
N GLY A 135 12.81 12.01 -6.03
CA GLY A 135 11.59 11.69 -5.30
C GLY A 135 10.35 11.79 -6.19
N ILE A 136 9.16 11.81 -5.56
CA ILE A 136 7.86 11.93 -6.24
C ILE A 136 7.09 13.12 -5.67
N GLY A 137 6.42 13.89 -6.54
CA GLY A 137 5.50 14.96 -6.16
C GLY A 137 6.16 16.31 -5.86
N LYS A 138 5.34 17.38 -5.83
CA LYS A 138 5.78 18.73 -5.47
C LYS A 138 6.21 18.79 -3.99
N GLY A 139 7.45 19.22 -3.74
CA GLY A 139 8.07 19.15 -2.40
C GLY A 139 8.79 17.82 -2.11
N ARG A 140 8.75 16.89 -3.08
CA ARG A 140 9.58 15.68 -3.25
C ARG A 140 9.70 14.87 -1.96
N GLN A 141 8.57 14.27 -1.59
CA GLN A 141 8.48 13.30 -0.51
C GLN A 141 9.50 12.18 -0.76
N TYR A 142 10.37 11.92 0.23
CA TYR A 142 11.42 10.92 0.11
C TYR A 142 10.81 9.51 0.08
N LEU A 143 10.56 9.01 -1.12
CA LEU A 143 10.60 7.58 -1.34
C LEU A 143 12.05 7.16 -1.22
N HIS A 144 12.39 6.52 -0.11
CA HIS A 144 13.70 5.91 0.02
C HIS A 144 13.72 4.69 -0.89
N ILE A 145 14.47 4.73 -1.99
CA ILE A 145 14.77 3.52 -2.74
C ILE A 145 15.71 2.69 -1.87
N ILE A 146 15.24 1.55 -1.41
CA ILE A 146 15.99 0.72 -0.47
C ILE A 146 17.00 -0.16 -1.21
N ALA A 147 16.68 -0.60 -2.44
CA ALA A 147 17.60 -1.33 -3.33
C ALA A 147 17.01 -1.57 -4.74
N GLU A 148 17.88 -1.66 -5.76
CA GLU A 148 17.65 -2.59 -6.87
C GLU A 148 17.93 -4.01 -6.34
N SER A 149 16.88 -4.79 -6.06
CA SER A 149 17.03 -6.17 -5.54
C SER A 149 17.37 -7.19 -6.64
N GLY A 150 17.60 -6.69 -7.86
CA GLY A 150 17.87 -7.47 -9.07
C GLY A 150 17.37 -6.74 -10.32
N ILE A 151 17.72 -7.24 -11.50
CA ILE A 151 17.27 -6.69 -12.78
C ILE A 151 15.74 -6.67 -12.86
N GLY A 152 15.16 -5.49 -13.09
CA GLY A 152 13.71 -5.30 -13.18
C GLY A 152 12.97 -5.41 -11.84
N GLN A 153 13.66 -5.26 -10.71
CA GLN A 153 13.08 -5.32 -9.36
C GLN A 153 13.51 -4.15 -8.49
N TYR A 154 12.54 -3.37 -8.05
CA TYR A 154 12.74 -2.10 -7.35
C TYR A 154 11.98 -2.12 -6.02
N GLU A 155 12.61 -1.66 -4.95
CA GLU A 155 11.96 -1.53 -3.64
C GLU A 155 12.02 -0.07 -3.17
N LEU A 156 10.85 0.47 -2.83
CA LEU A 156 10.65 1.82 -2.31
C LEU A 156 10.10 1.74 -0.88
N ARG A 157 10.42 2.72 -0.04
CA ARG A 157 9.81 2.90 1.27
C ARG A 157 9.22 4.28 1.43
N LYS A 158 8.05 4.32 2.06
CA LYS A 158 7.36 5.54 2.46
C LYS A 158 6.95 5.46 3.92
N ASP A 159 7.23 6.52 4.68
CA ASP A 159 7.02 6.56 6.13
C ASP A 159 5.85 7.47 6.53
N TYR A 160 4.93 6.82 7.24
CA TYR A 160 3.75 7.23 8.01
C TYR A 160 3.99 7.88 9.37
N PRO A 161 3.75 9.17 9.66
CA PRO A 161 3.66 9.56 11.06
C PRO A 161 2.53 8.77 11.76
N LYS A 162 2.69 8.52 13.06
CA LYS A 162 1.69 7.78 13.86
C LYS A 162 0.28 8.37 13.76
N SER A 163 0.16 9.68 13.59
CA SER A 163 -1.09 10.42 13.44
C SER A 163 -1.81 10.24 12.10
N ALA A 164 -1.19 9.63 11.08
CA ALA A 164 -1.81 9.44 9.76
C ALA A 164 -2.90 8.36 9.83
N SER A 165 -4.14 8.68 9.46
CA SER A 165 -5.22 7.67 9.44
C SER A 165 -4.99 6.61 8.37
N ALA A 166 -5.67 5.46 8.48
CA ALA A 166 -5.66 4.41 7.46
C ALA A 166 -6.06 4.97 6.08
N ASP A 167 -7.10 5.80 6.02
CA ASP A 167 -7.55 6.43 4.77
C ASP A 167 -6.53 7.40 4.19
N GLN A 168 -5.84 8.17 5.02
CA GLN A 168 -4.78 9.08 4.58
C GLN A 168 -3.63 8.30 3.93
N ILE A 169 -3.21 7.21 4.57
CA ILE A 169 -2.16 6.33 4.05
C ILE A 169 -2.63 5.65 2.74
N ALA A 170 -3.86 5.14 2.69
CA ALA A 170 -4.42 4.50 1.51
C ALA A 170 -4.48 5.44 0.30
N ASN A 171 -5.00 6.65 0.49
CA ASN A 171 -5.12 7.66 -0.56
C ASN A 171 -3.76 8.12 -1.07
N ASP A 172 -2.81 8.34 -0.17
CA ASP A 172 -1.47 8.77 -0.55
C ASP A 172 -0.70 7.64 -1.28
N LEU A 173 -0.84 6.38 -0.84
CA LEU A 173 -0.30 5.23 -1.57
C LEU A 173 -0.94 5.07 -2.94
N TYR A 174 -2.25 5.21 -3.04
CA TYR A 174 -2.95 5.18 -4.32
C TYR A 174 -2.39 6.25 -5.28
N ARG A 175 -2.26 7.51 -4.83
CA ARG A 175 -1.61 8.57 -5.64
C ARG A 175 -0.19 8.21 -6.04
N THR A 176 0.57 7.62 -5.12
CA THR A 176 1.94 7.16 -5.40
C THR A 176 1.95 6.08 -6.48
N PHE A 177 1.05 5.10 -6.44
CA PHE A 177 0.94 4.05 -7.46
C PHE A 177 0.51 4.60 -8.80
N SER A 178 -0.52 5.44 -8.84
CA SER A 178 -1.01 6.05 -10.08
C SER A 178 0.08 6.92 -10.71
N TRP A 179 0.84 7.70 -9.91
CA TRP A 179 1.97 8.47 -10.42
C TRP A 179 3.06 7.56 -11.02
N ILE A 180 3.45 6.49 -10.34
CA ILE A 180 4.49 5.56 -10.85
C ILE A 180 3.99 4.86 -12.11
N MET A 181 2.71 4.47 -12.15
CA MET A 181 2.11 3.85 -13.32
C MET A 181 2.12 4.78 -14.53
N ASP A 182 1.71 6.04 -14.36
CA ASP A 182 1.76 7.03 -15.42
C ASP A 182 3.19 7.38 -15.85
N ALA A 183 4.14 7.44 -14.89
CA ALA A 183 5.55 7.62 -15.19
C ALA A 183 6.11 6.46 -16.02
N MET A 184 5.79 5.21 -15.66
CA MET A 184 6.18 4.05 -16.46
C MET A 184 5.53 4.07 -17.85
N ASN A 185 4.24 4.40 -17.95
CA ASN A 185 3.55 4.48 -19.23
C ASN A 185 4.17 5.54 -20.14
N SER A 186 4.57 6.68 -19.58
CA SER A 186 5.13 7.83 -20.33
C SER A 186 6.61 7.65 -20.67
N TYR A 187 7.43 7.16 -19.72
CA TYR A 187 8.89 7.07 -19.88
C TYR A 187 9.36 5.73 -20.47
N VAL A 188 8.67 4.64 -20.12
CA VAL A 188 9.08 3.28 -20.47
C VAL A 188 8.34 2.75 -21.71
N GLY A 189 7.09 3.17 -21.92
CA GLY A 189 6.24 2.80 -23.07
C GLY A 189 6.86 3.10 -24.44
N GLU A 190 6.32 2.45 -25.48
CA GLU A 190 6.74 2.67 -26.88
C GLU A 190 6.15 3.96 -27.49
N ARG A 191 5.00 4.44 -26.98
CA ARG A 191 4.41 5.73 -27.38
C ARG A 191 5.06 6.85 -26.58
N ARG A 192 6.04 7.53 -27.17
CA ARG A 192 6.75 8.66 -26.55
C ARG A 192 6.27 9.99 -27.14
N ASP A 193 5.95 10.93 -26.26
CA ASP A 193 5.87 12.36 -26.60
C ASP A 193 7.19 13.10 -26.28
N THR A 194 8.02 12.61 -25.35
CA THR A 194 9.34 13.19 -25.01
C THR A 194 10.24 12.20 -24.27
N ASP A 195 11.57 12.34 -24.43
CA ASP A 195 12.59 11.62 -23.65
C ASP A 195 13.08 12.42 -22.44
N ASP A 196 12.61 13.66 -22.29
CA ASP A 196 12.96 14.53 -21.16
C ASP A 196 12.18 14.13 -19.91
N PHE A 197 12.90 13.54 -18.94
CA PHE A 197 12.32 13.14 -17.67
C PHE A 197 11.74 14.33 -16.89
N GLN A 198 12.34 15.52 -17.01
CA GLN A 198 11.87 16.70 -16.27
C GLN A 198 10.50 17.17 -16.77
N VAL A 199 10.24 17.06 -18.08
CA VAL A 199 8.92 17.37 -18.66
C VAL A 199 7.86 16.38 -18.16
N ILE A 200 8.22 15.09 -18.04
CA ILE A 200 7.34 14.05 -17.49
C ILE A 200 7.07 14.33 -16.00
N LEU A 201 8.10 14.67 -15.22
CA LEU A 201 7.94 15.07 -13.82
C LEU A 201 6.97 16.25 -13.67
N ASP A 202 7.17 17.31 -14.45
CA ASP A 202 6.33 18.51 -14.37
C ASP A 202 4.86 18.21 -14.72
N TYR A 203 4.63 17.36 -15.72
CA TYR A 203 3.28 16.89 -16.07
C TYR A 203 2.66 16.11 -14.91
N LEU A 204 3.38 15.13 -14.37
CA LEU A 204 2.87 14.26 -13.30
C LEU A 204 2.67 15.02 -11.99
N ASP A 205 3.55 15.95 -11.64
CA ASP A 205 3.45 16.80 -10.46
C ASP A 205 2.27 17.78 -10.53
N ASN A 206 1.85 18.18 -11.73
CA ASN A 206 0.64 18.98 -11.92
C ASN A 206 -0.64 18.13 -11.83
N ARG A 207 -0.58 16.89 -12.29
CA ARG A 207 -1.70 15.94 -12.27
C ARG A 207 -1.96 15.37 -10.87
N TYR A 208 -0.90 14.99 -10.16
CA TYR A 208 -0.96 14.41 -8.83
C TYR A 208 -0.47 15.47 -7.83
N ARG A 209 -1.41 16.28 -7.31
CA ARG A 209 -1.11 17.17 -6.17
C ARG A 209 -0.92 16.30 -4.92
N PHE A 210 0.34 16.02 -4.59
CA PHE A 210 0.74 15.43 -3.31
C PHE A 210 0.68 16.46 -2.18
#